data_AF-A0A968XC53-F1
#
_entry.id   AF-A0A968XC53-F1
#
_cell.length_a   1.000
_cell.length_b   1.000
_cell.length_c   1.000
_cell.angle_alpha   90.00
_cell.angle_beta   90.00
_cell.angle_gamma   90.00
#
_symmetry.space_group_name_H-M   'P 1'
#
loop_
_entity.id
_entity.type
_entity.pdbx_description
1 polymer ?
#
loop_
_entity_poly.entity_id
_entity_poly.type
_entity_poly.pdbx_seq_one_letter_code
_entity_poly.pdbx_strand_id
1 'polypeptide(L)'
;MSDQQISLFDLGSLDAAPPSTTAKTTSKKSAKAATPEPAVAFDPASIPTSAKVPIPVGTYDSMEAMKVHCAGCQRCDLGSTRTNPVIGRGNPQAKLMIIGEGPGENEDLTGLPFVGKAGQLLDKILDSVGLTEDDLFICNVVKCRPPENRKPTQQEIDACHPYLMEQIRLVDPPLILLAGGSAVIGLLGDKTGITKIRGTWREWEGRQCMPVFHPSYLLRNPSKEKGSPKWLMWQDIQEVKRCLEALD
;
A
#
# COMPACT_ATOMS: atom_id res chain seq x y z
N MET A 1 37.73 -32.87 37.88
CA MET A 1 36.41 -33.51 38.00
C MET A 1 35.44 -32.60 37.25
N SER A 2 35.54 -32.66 35.92
CA SER A 2 34.62 -33.39 35.02
C SER A 2 33.27 -32.70 34.96
N ASP A 3 33.00 -31.93 33.89
CA ASP A 3 32.32 -32.41 32.65
C ASP A 3 30.87 -32.81 32.97
N GLN A 4 29.82 -32.41 32.23
CA GLN A 4 29.76 -32.28 30.78
C GLN A 4 28.45 -31.61 30.35
N GLN A 5 28.55 -30.99 29.18
CA GLN A 5 27.54 -30.42 28.30
C GLN A 5 26.69 -31.54 27.67
N ILE A 6 25.36 -31.36 27.56
CA ILE A 6 24.49 -32.29 26.82
C ILE A 6 24.09 -31.66 25.48
N SER A 7 24.53 -32.34 24.42
CA SER A 7 24.21 -32.17 23.01
C SER A 7 22.90 -32.89 22.67
N LEU A 8 22.07 -32.31 21.80
CA LEU A 8 20.86 -32.92 21.26
C LEU A 8 20.98 -33.03 19.73
N PHE A 9 21.62 -34.11 19.29
CA PHE A 9 21.49 -34.73 17.98
C PHE A 9 21.64 -36.25 18.17
N ASP A 10 21.05 -37.01 17.23
CA ASP A 10 21.05 -38.47 17.07
C ASP A 10 19.99 -39.26 17.89
N LEU A 11 19.18 -40.17 17.34
CA LEU A 11 19.10 -40.88 16.05
C LEU A 11 17.70 -41.52 15.93
N GLY A 12 17.27 -41.83 14.69
CA GLY A 12 16.45 -43.03 14.47
C GLY A 12 15.54 -43.02 13.25
N SER A 13 16.13 -43.33 12.08
CA SER A 13 15.46 -43.74 10.85
C SER A 13 14.92 -45.18 10.98
N LEU A 14 13.77 -45.48 10.38
CA LEU A 14 13.40 -46.83 9.91
C LEU A 14 12.60 -46.72 8.60
N ASP A 15 13.19 -47.28 7.54
CA ASP A 15 12.63 -47.50 6.21
C ASP A 15 11.57 -48.61 6.18
N ALA A 16 10.58 -48.48 5.29
CA ALA A 16 10.03 -49.60 4.50
C ALA A 16 9.25 -49.07 3.27
N ALA A 17 9.61 -49.57 2.08
CA ALA A 17 9.07 -49.24 0.76
C ALA A 17 7.96 -50.24 0.30
N PRO A 18 7.55 -50.29 -0.99
CA PRO A 18 6.34 -49.68 -1.56
C PRO A 18 5.31 -50.72 -2.06
N PRO A 19 4.25 -50.28 -2.78
CA PRO A 19 3.91 -51.02 -4.00
C PRO A 19 3.59 -50.19 -5.25
N SER A 20 3.73 -50.94 -6.34
CA SER A 20 3.69 -50.71 -7.79
C SER A 20 2.56 -49.90 -8.45
N THR A 21 2.99 -49.09 -9.40
CA THR A 21 2.47 -48.85 -10.77
C THR A 21 1.11 -49.44 -11.20
N THR A 22 0.24 -48.55 -11.70
CA THR A 22 -0.56 -48.83 -12.91
C THR A 22 -0.55 -47.60 -13.83
N ALA A 23 -0.10 -47.82 -15.06
CA ALA A 23 -0.16 -46.85 -16.15
C ALA A 23 -1.60 -46.70 -16.66
N LYS A 24 -2.04 -45.46 -16.89
CA LYS A 24 -3.18 -45.15 -17.77
C LYS A 24 -2.74 -44.13 -18.82
N THR A 25 -2.75 -44.61 -20.05
CA THR A 25 -2.48 -43.86 -21.30
C THR A 25 -3.78 -43.23 -21.82
N THR A 26 -3.61 -42.12 -22.56
CA THR A 26 -4.57 -41.40 -23.44
C THR A 26 -5.62 -40.54 -22.71
N SER A 27 -5.87 -39.28 -23.08
CA SER A 27 -5.94 -38.70 -24.43
C SER A 27 -5.56 -37.20 -24.41
N LYS A 28 -4.69 -36.78 -25.34
CA LYS A 28 -4.41 -35.38 -25.66
C LYS A 28 -5.66 -34.76 -26.28
N LYS A 29 -6.39 -33.94 -25.52
CA LYS A 29 -7.37 -33.01 -26.08
C LYS A 29 -6.62 -31.80 -26.62
N SER A 30 -6.54 -31.71 -27.94
CA SER A 30 -5.98 -30.57 -28.67
C SER A 30 -6.77 -29.31 -28.31
N ALA A 31 -6.11 -28.36 -27.64
CA ALA A 31 -6.67 -27.04 -27.39
C ALA A 31 -6.72 -26.29 -28.72
N LYS A 32 -7.94 -26.11 -29.24
CA LYS A 32 -8.20 -25.27 -30.40
C LYS A 32 -7.86 -23.83 -29.99
N ALA A 33 -6.79 -23.28 -30.56
CA ALA A 33 -6.40 -21.89 -30.35
C ALA A 33 -7.59 -20.99 -30.67
N ALA A 34 -8.15 -20.35 -29.65
CA ALA A 34 -9.12 -19.29 -29.84
C ALA A 34 -8.37 -18.13 -30.50
N THR A 35 -8.82 -17.74 -31.68
CA THR A 35 -8.41 -16.51 -32.35
C THR A 35 -8.60 -15.35 -31.36
N PRO A 36 -7.62 -14.46 -31.14
CA PRO A 36 -7.85 -13.31 -30.29
C PRO A 36 -8.98 -12.48 -30.90
N GLU A 37 -10.04 -12.29 -30.11
CA GLU A 37 -11.05 -11.28 -30.37
C GLU A 37 -10.32 -9.94 -30.60
N PRO A 38 -10.72 -9.13 -31.61
CA PRO A 38 -10.04 -7.88 -31.88
C PRO A 38 -10.09 -7.03 -30.62
N ALA A 39 -8.92 -6.74 -30.06
CA ALA A 39 -8.78 -5.84 -28.92
C ALA A 39 -9.40 -4.51 -29.31
N VAL A 40 -10.57 -4.21 -28.73
CA VAL A 40 -11.20 -2.90 -28.86
C VAL A 40 -10.14 -1.88 -28.42
N ALA A 41 -9.83 -0.92 -29.29
CA ALA A 41 -8.82 0.09 -29.01
C ALA A 41 -9.19 0.81 -27.71
N PHE A 42 -8.33 0.70 -26.70
CA PHE A 42 -8.47 1.41 -25.43
C PHE A 42 -8.24 2.90 -25.66
N ASP A 43 -9.18 3.75 -25.25
CA ASP A 43 -9.04 5.21 -25.26
C ASP A 43 -8.73 5.72 -23.84
N PRO A 44 -7.49 6.17 -23.56
CA PRO A 44 -7.12 6.72 -22.26
C PRO A 44 -7.96 7.95 -21.84
N ALA A 45 -8.53 8.71 -22.78
CA ALA A 45 -9.35 9.88 -22.46
C ALA A 45 -10.67 9.50 -21.78
N SER A 46 -11.10 8.24 -21.89
CA SER A 46 -12.31 7.72 -21.24
C SER A 46 -12.11 7.35 -19.76
N ILE A 47 -10.86 7.20 -19.29
CA ILE A 47 -10.54 6.78 -17.92
C ILE A 47 -11.26 7.61 -16.84
N PRO A 48 -11.33 8.96 -16.94
CA PRO A 48 -11.96 9.77 -15.91
C PRO A 48 -13.47 9.55 -15.81
N THR A 49 -14.13 8.98 -16.82
CA THR A 49 -15.60 9.04 -16.96
C THR A 49 -16.36 7.98 -16.15
N SER A 50 -15.74 6.84 -15.83
CA SER A 50 -16.43 5.75 -15.13
C SER A 50 -15.45 4.74 -14.53
N ALA A 51 -15.76 4.19 -13.36
CA ALA A 51 -15.01 3.07 -12.79
C ALA A 51 -14.99 1.81 -13.67
N LYS A 52 -15.95 1.67 -14.60
CA LYS A 52 -16.01 0.55 -15.55
C LYS A 52 -14.92 0.62 -16.62
N VAL A 53 -14.39 1.81 -16.89
CA VAL A 53 -13.23 1.97 -17.78
C VAL A 53 -12.00 1.53 -16.99
N PRO A 54 -11.25 0.52 -17.44
CA PRO A 54 -10.05 0.10 -16.74
C PRO A 54 -8.94 1.16 -16.84
N ILE A 55 -7.98 1.11 -15.94
CA ILE A 55 -6.68 1.77 -16.10
C ILE A 55 -5.66 0.63 -16.26
N PRO A 56 -5.30 0.25 -17.49
CA PRO A 56 -4.28 -0.77 -17.71
C PRO A 56 -2.95 -0.39 -17.04
N VAL A 57 -2.18 -1.40 -16.64
CA VAL A 57 -0.82 -1.20 -16.13
C VAL A 57 0.02 -0.55 -17.22
N GLY A 58 0.76 0.51 -16.88
CA GLY A 58 1.56 1.27 -17.84
C GLY A 58 0.80 2.36 -18.58
N THR A 59 -0.40 2.74 -18.12
CA THR A 59 -1.18 3.82 -18.75
C THR A 59 -0.49 5.17 -18.65
N TYR A 60 0.23 5.44 -17.56
CA TYR A 60 0.86 6.74 -17.31
C TYR A 60 2.38 6.65 -17.36
N ASP A 61 3.02 7.57 -18.08
CA ASP A 61 4.48 7.68 -18.08
C ASP A 61 5.02 8.45 -16.86
N SER A 62 4.17 9.26 -16.21
CA SER A 62 4.56 10.04 -15.03
C SER A 62 3.38 10.36 -14.10
N MET A 63 3.69 10.84 -12.89
CA MET A 63 2.70 11.31 -11.92
C MET A 63 1.92 12.54 -12.44
N GLU A 64 2.56 13.40 -13.22
CA GLU A 64 1.96 14.56 -13.86
C GLU A 64 0.91 14.13 -14.89
N ALA A 65 1.20 13.13 -15.73
CA ALA A 65 0.24 12.58 -16.68
C ALA A 65 -0.98 12.00 -15.96
N MET A 66 -0.76 11.29 -14.84
CA MET A 66 -1.85 10.80 -14.00
C MET A 66 -2.68 11.94 -13.39
N LYS A 67 -2.02 13.00 -12.90
CA LYS A 67 -2.68 14.16 -12.29
C LYS A 67 -3.66 14.83 -13.25
N VAL A 68 -3.33 14.91 -14.55
CA VAL A 68 -4.22 15.46 -15.58
C VAL A 68 -5.53 14.66 -15.66
N HIS A 69 -5.47 13.32 -15.69
CA HIS A 69 -6.69 12.49 -15.73
C HIS A 69 -7.47 12.57 -14.42
N CYS A 70 -6.79 12.55 -13.28
CA CYS A 70 -7.42 12.70 -11.98
C CYS A 70 -8.14 14.05 -11.81
N ALA A 71 -7.67 15.13 -12.45
CA ALA A 71 -8.31 16.44 -12.41
C ALA A 71 -9.71 16.47 -13.01
N GLY A 72 -10.02 15.57 -13.97
CA GLY A 72 -11.35 15.39 -14.54
C GLY A 72 -12.11 14.15 -14.02
N CYS A 73 -11.57 13.42 -13.04
CA CYS A 73 -12.10 12.12 -12.63
C CYS A 73 -13.51 12.22 -12.02
N GLN A 74 -14.42 11.38 -12.52
CA GLN A 74 -15.80 11.15 -12.08
C GLN A 74 -16.10 9.65 -11.94
N ARG A 75 -15.08 8.84 -11.64
CA ARG A 75 -15.21 7.38 -11.49
C ARG A 75 -16.03 6.96 -10.25
N CYS A 76 -16.18 7.86 -9.28
CA CYS A 76 -17.03 7.70 -8.09
C CYS A 76 -17.57 9.05 -7.62
N ASP A 77 -18.48 9.04 -6.66
CA ASP A 77 -19.20 10.22 -6.18
C ASP A 77 -18.29 11.29 -5.55
N LEU A 78 -17.11 10.90 -5.06
CA LEU A 78 -16.11 11.84 -4.54
C LEU A 78 -15.59 12.80 -5.62
N GLY A 79 -15.76 12.43 -6.89
CA GLY A 79 -15.30 13.24 -8.01
C GLY A 79 -15.98 14.60 -8.04
N SER A 80 -17.27 14.63 -7.70
CA SER A 80 -18.11 15.83 -7.74
C SER A 80 -17.95 16.76 -6.53
N THR A 81 -17.32 16.28 -5.44
CA THR A 81 -17.26 17.01 -4.16
C THR A 81 -15.90 17.58 -3.82
N ARG A 82 -14.84 17.14 -4.52
CA ARG A 82 -13.46 17.62 -4.28
C ARG A 82 -13.27 19.05 -4.76
N THR A 83 -12.34 19.78 -4.14
CA THR A 83 -11.76 21.00 -4.71
C THR A 83 -10.59 20.64 -5.63
N ASN A 84 -9.64 19.84 -5.13
CA ASN A 84 -8.49 19.37 -5.92
C ASN A 84 -8.31 17.86 -5.75
N PRO A 85 -7.93 17.13 -6.81
CA PRO A 85 -7.41 15.79 -6.61
C PRO A 85 -6.06 15.86 -5.89
N VAL A 86 -5.83 14.93 -4.98
CA VAL A 86 -4.59 14.81 -4.21
C VAL A 86 -3.86 13.56 -4.64
N ILE A 87 -2.85 13.71 -5.49
CA ILE A 87 -2.14 12.60 -6.11
C ILE A 87 -1.06 12.06 -5.19
N GLY A 88 -0.06 12.89 -4.89
CA GLY A 88 1.07 12.52 -4.05
C GLY A 88 2.00 13.71 -3.82
N ARG A 89 2.97 13.55 -2.93
CA ARG A 89 4.12 14.46 -2.75
C ARG A 89 5.37 13.68 -2.36
N GLY A 90 6.53 14.32 -2.44
CA GLY A 90 7.83 13.71 -2.16
C GLY A 90 8.54 13.19 -3.40
N ASN A 91 9.58 12.39 -3.18
CA ASN A 91 10.46 11.90 -4.22
C ASN A 91 9.81 10.76 -5.04
N PRO A 92 9.60 10.93 -6.37
CA PRO A 92 9.01 9.88 -7.22
C PRO A 92 9.93 8.67 -7.44
N GLN A 93 11.16 8.69 -6.92
CA GLN A 93 12.12 7.58 -6.93
C GLN A 93 12.45 7.11 -5.50
N ALA A 94 11.57 7.43 -4.55
CA ALA A 94 11.78 7.07 -3.15
C ALA A 94 11.76 5.55 -2.94
N LYS A 95 12.68 5.06 -2.10
CA LYS A 95 12.68 3.67 -1.64
C LYS A 95 11.57 3.39 -0.61
N LEU A 96 10.94 4.44 -0.08
CA LEU A 96 9.86 4.37 0.91
C LEU A 96 8.60 5.06 0.40
N MET A 97 7.47 4.34 0.39
CA MET A 97 6.18 4.93 0.07
C MET A 97 5.23 4.88 1.27
N ILE A 98 4.55 5.98 1.57
CA ILE A 98 3.55 6.08 2.63
C ILE A 98 2.16 6.20 1.99
N ILE A 99 1.25 5.31 2.35
CA ILE A 99 -0.12 5.30 1.84
C ILE A 99 -1.08 5.51 3.02
N GLY A 100 -1.83 6.62 2.97
CA GLY A 100 -2.92 6.92 3.91
C GLY A 100 -4.31 6.57 3.39
N GLU A 101 -5.34 7.00 4.14
CA GLU A 101 -6.75 6.72 3.80
C GLU A 101 -7.27 7.57 2.63
N GLY A 102 -7.20 8.89 2.77
CA GLY A 102 -7.79 9.86 1.85
C GLY A 102 -7.49 11.29 2.28
N PRO A 103 -7.74 12.29 1.41
CA PRO A 103 -7.55 13.70 1.73
C PRO A 103 -8.48 14.19 2.84
N GLY A 104 -7.95 15.05 3.71
CA GLY A 104 -8.75 15.91 4.57
C GLY A 104 -9.03 17.26 3.90
N GLU A 105 -9.51 18.22 4.70
CA GLU A 105 -9.86 19.56 4.22
C GLU A 105 -8.66 20.33 3.66
N ASN A 106 -7.55 20.38 4.40
CA ASN A 106 -6.37 21.11 3.95
C ASN A 106 -5.74 20.46 2.72
N GLU A 107 -5.76 19.13 2.65
CA GLU A 107 -5.28 18.38 1.50
C GLU A 107 -6.12 18.67 0.26
N ASP A 108 -7.46 18.69 0.38
CA ASP A 108 -8.37 19.03 -0.72
C ASP A 108 -8.16 20.46 -1.23
N LEU A 109 -7.92 21.41 -0.34
CA LEU A 109 -7.68 22.80 -0.72
C LEU A 109 -6.33 23.02 -1.40
N THR A 110 -5.30 22.28 -1.00
CA THR A 110 -3.92 22.47 -1.49
C THR A 110 -3.53 21.52 -2.62
N GLY A 111 -4.26 20.41 -2.79
CA GLY A 111 -3.89 19.34 -3.72
C GLY A 111 -2.71 18.47 -3.26
N LEU A 112 -2.26 18.61 -2.00
CA LEU A 112 -1.10 17.89 -1.44
C LEU A 112 -1.53 16.99 -0.27
N PRO A 113 -1.03 15.75 -0.17
CA PRO A 113 -1.42 14.82 0.89
C PRO A 113 -0.68 15.15 2.20
N PHE A 114 -1.32 14.87 3.33
CA PHE A 114 -0.72 15.00 4.67
C PHE A 114 -0.09 16.40 4.90
N VAL A 115 -0.89 17.47 4.76
CA VAL A 115 -0.48 18.86 5.05
C VAL A 115 -1.27 19.48 6.22
N GLY A 116 -2.37 18.85 6.64
CA GLY A 116 -3.12 19.21 7.83
C GLY A 116 -2.44 18.76 9.12
N LYS A 117 -3.15 18.87 10.25
CA LYS A 117 -2.61 18.54 11.59
C LYS A 117 -2.05 17.11 11.68
N ALA A 118 -2.69 16.16 11.01
CA ALA A 118 -2.24 14.76 10.96
C ALA A 118 -0.92 14.63 10.17
N GLY A 119 -0.81 15.33 9.05
CA GLY A 119 0.41 15.39 8.25
C GLY A 119 1.58 16.03 8.98
N GLN A 120 1.36 17.18 9.61
CA GLN A 120 2.38 17.85 10.43
C GLN A 120 2.88 16.98 11.59
N LEU A 121 2.04 16.09 12.12
CA LEU A 121 2.48 15.11 13.12
C LEU A 121 3.29 13.98 12.47
N LEU A 122 2.90 13.51 11.29
CA LEU A 122 3.66 12.53 10.53
C LEU A 122 5.07 13.06 10.21
N ASP A 123 5.17 14.27 9.68
CA ASP A 123 6.44 14.94 9.35
C ASP A 123 7.34 14.99 10.60
N LYS A 124 6.81 15.43 11.75
CA LYS A 124 7.57 15.44 13.03
C LYS A 124 8.07 14.07 13.48
N ILE A 125 7.31 13.01 13.21
CA ILE A 125 7.72 11.64 13.58
C ILE A 125 8.84 11.17 12.64
N LEU A 126 8.72 11.43 11.33
CA LEU A 126 9.72 11.10 10.33
C LEU A 126 11.03 11.88 10.56
N ASP A 127 10.93 13.19 10.80
CA ASP A 127 12.06 14.06 11.13
C ASP A 127 12.81 13.55 12.36
N SER A 128 12.09 13.00 13.36
CA SER A 128 12.70 12.49 14.60
C SER A 128 13.62 11.28 14.39
N VAL A 129 13.55 10.62 13.24
CA VAL A 129 14.45 9.52 12.84
C VAL A 129 15.32 9.89 11.64
N GLY A 130 15.36 11.18 11.25
CA GLY A 130 16.15 11.66 10.12
C GLY A 130 15.64 11.16 8.76
N LEU A 131 14.33 11.06 8.59
CA LEU A 131 13.69 10.89 7.28
C LEU A 131 13.08 12.22 6.85
N THR A 132 13.35 12.62 5.61
CA THR A 132 12.91 13.86 4.98
C THR A 132 12.00 13.58 3.79
N GLU A 133 11.41 14.62 3.21
CA GLU A 133 10.54 14.49 2.02
C GLU A 133 11.30 13.94 0.78
N ASP A 134 12.63 14.06 0.74
CA ASP A 134 13.46 13.50 -0.34
C ASP A 134 13.62 11.97 -0.22
N ASP A 135 13.40 11.41 0.97
CA ASP A 135 13.55 9.97 1.23
C ASP A 135 12.29 9.15 0.89
N LEU A 136 11.16 9.82 0.66
CA LEU A 136 9.84 9.20 0.68
C LEU A 136 8.88 9.76 -0.37
N PHE A 137 7.90 8.94 -0.75
CA PHE A 137 6.74 9.34 -1.52
C PHE A 137 5.47 9.14 -0.70
N ILE A 138 4.59 10.14 -0.59
CA ILE A 138 3.36 10.06 0.19
C ILE A 138 2.16 10.16 -0.74
N CYS A 139 1.19 9.27 -0.57
CA CYS A 139 -0.13 9.37 -1.19
C CYS A 139 -1.23 8.79 -0.28
N ASN A 140 -2.44 8.64 -0.82
CA ASN A 140 -3.58 8.01 -0.14
C ASN A 140 -4.21 6.94 -1.03
N VAL A 141 -5.03 6.05 -0.45
CA VAL A 141 -5.83 5.10 -1.22
C VAL A 141 -6.79 5.82 -2.17
N VAL A 142 -7.65 6.70 -1.64
CA VAL A 142 -8.51 7.56 -2.47
C VAL A 142 -7.85 8.92 -2.72
N LYS A 143 -8.07 9.52 -3.89
CA LYS A 143 -7.46 10.80 -4.30
C LYS A 143 -8.34 12.03 -4.08
N CYS A 144 -9.54 11.84 -3.53
CA CYS A 144 -10.56 12.87 -3.35
C CYS A 144 -11.06 12.84 -1.91
N ARG A 145 -11.28 14.01 -1.31
CA ARG A 145 -11.79 14.13 0.06
C ARG A 145 -13.21 13.55 0.17
N PRO A 146 -13.45 12.54 1.04
CA PRO A 146 -14.80 12.14 1.39
C PRO A 146 -15.55 13.25 2.14
N PRO A 147 -16.86 13.45 1.90
CA PRO A 147 -17.66 14.43 2.62
C PRO A 147 -17.48 14.32 4.14
N GLU A 148 -17.31 15.47 4.81
CA GLU A 148 -17.11 15.54 6.27
C GLU A 148 -15.93 14.71 6.80
N ASN A 149 -14.97 14.36 5.94
CA ASN A 149 -13.84 13.49 6.27
C ASN A 149 -14.28 12.10 6.80
N ARG A 150 -15.42 11.59 6.32
CA ARG A 150 -15.81 10.20 6.60
C ARG A 150 -14.79 9.23 6.00
N LYS A 151 -14.84 7.98 6.44
CA LYS A 151 -14.08 6.91 5.77
C LYS A 151 -14.58 6.73 4.32
N PRO A 152 -13.68 6.47 3.36
CA PRO A 152 -14.10 6.10 2.02
C PRO A 152 -14.83 4.76 2.06
N THR A 153 -15.83 4.60 1.20
CA THR A 153 -16.54 3.33 1.03
C THR A 153 -15.68 2.35 0.23
N GLN A 154 -16.01 1.05 0.27
CA GLN A 154 -15.31 0.06 -0.55
C GLN A 154 -15.41 0.40 -2.05
N GLN A 155 -16.58 0.87 -2.51
CA GLN A 155 -16.76 1.28 -3.91
C GLN A 155 -15.87 2.46 -4.31
N GLU A 156 -15.65 3.41 -3.41
CA GLU A 156 -14.74 4.54 -3.65
C GLU A 156 -13.28 4.10 -3.67
N ILE A 157 -12.90 3.19 -2.77
CA ILE A 157 -11.59 2.54 -2.77
C ILE A 157 -11.36 1.81 -4.09
N ASP A 158 -12.28 0.94 -4.50
CA ASP A 158 -12.18 0.12 -5.71
C ASP A 158 -12.09 0.99 -6.97
N ALA A 159 -12.88 2.07 -7.04
CA ALA A 159 -12.86 3.01 -8.18
C ALA A 159 -11.52 3.76 -8.31
N CYS A 160 -10.84 3.98 -7.18
CA CYS A 160 -9.57 4.72 -7.10
C CYS A 160 -8.34 3.81 -7.12
N HIS A 161 -8.50 2.54 -6.78
CA HIS A 161 -7.43 1.54 -6.67
C HIS A 161 -6.51 1.49 -7.90
N PRO A 162 -7.01 1.54 -9.16
CA PRO A 162 -6.12 1.50 -10.32
C PRO A 162 -5.15 2.69 -10.41
N TYR A 163 -5.52 3.87 -9.88
CA TYR A 163 -4.57 4.99 -9.76
C TYR A 163 -3.49 4.68 -8.72
N LEU A 164 -3.84 4.09 -7.58
CA LEU A 164 -2.86 3.69 -6.57
C LEU A 164 -1.86 2.67 -7.14
N MET A 165 -2.33 1.72 -7.95
CA MET A 165 -1.45 0.73 -8.58
C MET A 165 -0.46 1.37 -9.55
N GLU A 166 -0.92 2.32 -10.37
CA GLU A 166 -0.02 3.07 -11.24
C GLU A 166 0.98 3.92 -10.45
N GLN A 167 0.59 4.47 -9.29
CA GLN A 167 1.54 5.19 -8.42
C GLN A 167 2.62 4.26 -7.86
N ILE A 168 2.23 3.09 -7.37
CA ILE A 168 3.18 2.09 -6.86
C ILE A 168 4.11 1.63 -7.99
N ARG A 169 3.59 1.44 -9.21
CA ARG A 169 4.41 1.09 -10.37
C ARG A 169 5.41 2.20 -10.74
N LEU A 170 4.97 3.46 -10.71
CA LEU A 170 5.81 4.60 -11.10
C LEU A 170 6.91 4.89 -10.07
N VAL A 171 6.61 4.73 -8.78
CA VAL A 171 7.58 4.92 -7.69
C VAL A 171 8.49 3.70 -7.51
N ASP A 172 7.94 2.51 -7.77
CA ASP A 172 8.55 1.20 -7.54
C ASP A 172 9.25 1.03 -6.18
N PRO A 173 8.56 1.30 -5.05
CA PRO A 173 9.19 1.29 -3.74
C PRO A 173 9.38 -0.14 -3.22
N PRO A 174 10.55 -0.51 -2.67
CA PRO A 174 10.73 -1.77 -1.94
C PRO A 174 9.98 -1.79 -0.61
N LEU A 175 9.78 -0.63 0.03
CA LEU A 175 9.12 -0.50 1.32
C LEU A 175 7.84 0.36 1.23
N ILE A 176 6.74 -0.12 1.83
CA ILE A 176 5.46 0.60 1.89
C ILE A 176 4.97 0.68 3.35
N LEU A 177 4.71 1.88 3.85
CA LEU A 177 3.94 2.08 5.08
C LEU A 177 2.46 2.27 4.79
N LEU A 178 1.63 1.53 5.53
CA LEU A 178 0.17 1.61 5.44
C LEU A 178 -0.37 2.31 6.68
N ALA A 179 -0.63 3.61 6.56
CA ALA A 179 -1.09 4.45 7.65
C ALA A 179 -2.58 4.27 7.91
N GLY A 180 -2.92 3.39 8.86
CA GLY A 180 -4.28 3.11 9.28
C GLY A 180 -4.98 1.97 8.52
N GLY A 181 -6.12 1.55 9.06
CA GLY A 181 -6.84 0.39 8.54
C GLY A 181 -7.34 0.53 7.10
N SER A 182 -7.72 1.73 6.67
CA SER A 182 -8.20 1.93 5.29
C SER A 182 -7.08 1.77 4.26
N ALA A 183 -5.84 2.15 4.60
CA ALA A 183 -4.67 1.87 3.77
C ALA A 183 -4.38 0.37 3.66
N VAL A 184 -4.51 -0.35 4.78
CA VAL A 184 -4.37 -1.81 4.82
C VAL A 184 -5.44 -2.51 3.98
N ILE A 185 -6.71 -2.12 4.13
CA ILE A 185 -7.80 -2.67 3.33
C ILE A 185 -7.59 -2.34 1.84
N GLY A 186 -7.23 -1.08 1.55
CA GLY A 186 -7.06 -0.61 0.18
C GLY A 186 -5.93 -1.28 -0.58
N LEU A 187 -4.84 -1.66 0.07
CA LEU A 187 -3.71 -2.32 -0.59
C LEU A 187 -3.74 -3.85 -0.45
N LEU A 188 -3.95 -4.34 0.77
CA LEU A 188 -3.79 -5.75 1.11
C LEU A 188 -5.11 -6.52 1.16
N GLY A 189 -6.26 -5.84 1.11
CA GLY A 189 -7.57 -6.45 1.33
C GLY A 189 -7.80 -6.99 2.76
N ASP A 190 -6.86 -6.77 3.67
CA ASP A 190 -6.92 -7.29 5.04
C ASP A 190 -7.82 -6.40 5.93
N LYS A 191 -8.86 -6.99 6.51
CA LYS A 191 -9.83 -6.33 7.39
C LYS A 191 -9.47 -6.46 8.88
N THR A 192 -8.32 -7.04 9.20
CA THR A 192 -7.82 -7.16 10.58
C THR A 192 -7.59 -5.77 11.18
N GLY A 193 -8.06 -5.57 12.40
CA GLY A 193 -7.94 -4.28 13.08
C GLY A 193 -6.47 -3.84 13.27
N ILE A 194 -6.19 -2.57 12.95
CA ILE A 194 -4.84 -2.00 12.89
C ILE A 194 -4.00 -2.26 14.16
N THR A 195 -4.63 -2.20 15.35
CA THR A 195 -3.95 -2.44 16.64
C THR A 195 -3.31 -3.82 16.73
N LYS A 196 -3.85 -4.83 16.03
CA LYS A 196 -3.33 -6.21 16.05
C LYS A 196 -2.16 -6.42 15.09
N ILE A 197 -2.04 -5.59 14.06
CA ILE A 197 -1.16 -5.86 12.91
C ILE A 197 -0.09 -4.79 12.70
N ARG A 198 -0.17 -3.66 13.41
CA ARG A 198 0.83 -2.59 13.32
C ARG A 198 2.23 -3.10 13.62
N GLY A 199 3.22 -2.54 12.92
CA GLY A 199 4.64 -2.80 13.09
C GLY A 199 5.11 -4.23 12.82
N THR A 200 4.30 -5.01 12.10
CA THR A 200 4.69 -6.32 11.58
C THR A 200 4.81 -6.23 10.08
N TRP A 201 6.01 -6.54 9.55
CA TRP A 201 6.27 -6.61 8.11
C TRP A 201 5.44 -7.70 7.44
N ARG A 202 5.02 -7.42 6.20
CA ARG A 202 4.26 -8.32 5.34
C ARG A 202 4.76 -8.21 3.92
N GLU A 203 4.86 -9.33 3.23
CA GLU A 203 5.17 -9.31 1.82
C GLU A 203 3.90 -9.08 0.98
N TRP A 204 4.00 -8.20 -0.01
CA TRP A 204 2.95 -7.97 -1.00
C TRP A 204 3.59 -7.61 -2.34
N GLU A 205 3.36 -8.43 -3.36
CA GLU A 205 3.89 -8.24 -4.73
C GLU A 205 5.41 -7.95 -4.76
N GLY A 206 6.20 -8.70 -3.98
CA GLY A 206 7.65 -8.54 -3.90
C GLY A 206 8.12 -7.33 -3.07
N ARG A 207 7.21 -6.61 -2.41
CA ARG A 207 7.50 -5.45 -1.56
C ARG A 207 7.23 -5.76 -0.09
N GLN A 208 7.92 -5.06 0.80
CA GLN A 208 7.69 -5.15 2.24
C GLN A 208 6.74 -4.03 2.69
N CYS A 209 5.59 -4.42 3.23
CA CYS A 209 4.54 -3.54 3.70
C CYS A 209 4.44 -3.59 5.23
N MET A 210 4.45 -2.42 5.89
CA MET A 210 4.23 -2.32 7.33
C MET A 210 2.97 -1.50 7.64
N PRO A 211 1.94 -2.11 8.24
CA PRO A 211 0.84 -1.35 8.82
C PRO A 211 1.33 -0.50 9.99
N VAL A 212 0.86 0.74 10.08
CA VAL A 212 1.14 1.65 11.21
C VAL A 212 -0.12 2.40 11.62
N PHE A 213 -0.12 2.99 12.81
CA PHE A 213 -1.24 3.84 13.22
C PHE A 213 -1.34 5.07 12.31
N HIS A 214 -2.58 5.45 11.95
CA HIS A 214 -2.79 6.69 11.26
C HIS A 214 -2.49 7.89 12.18
N PRO A 215 -1.79 8.95 11.73
CA PRO A 215 -1.44 10.10 12.58
C PRO A 215 -2.64 10.78 13.24
N SER A 216 -3.83 10.77 12.61
CA SER A 216 -5.05 11.30 13.23
C SER A 216 -5.46 10.55 14.50
N TYR A 217 -5.17 9.25 14.61
CA TYR A 217 -5.40 8.46 15.83
C TYR A 217 -4.48 8.93 16.96
N LEU A 218 -3.22 9.27 16.63
CA LEU A 218 -2.23 9.76 17.58
C LEU A 218 -2.56 11.17 18.10
N LEU A 219 -3.21 12.00 17.29
CA LEU A 219 -3.71 13.31 17.74
C LEU A 219 -4.79 13.17 18.82
N ARG A 220 -5.66 12.16 18.69
CA ARG A 220 -6.71 11.87 19.70
C ARG A 220 -6.16 11.16 20.95
N ASN A 221 -4.98 10.56 20.86
CA ASN A 221 -4.33 9.81 21.94
C ASN A 221 -2.90 10.35 22.17
N PRO A 222 -2.75 11.53 22.79
CA PRO A 222 -1.51 12.29 22.74
C PRO A 222 -0.41 11.79 23.68
N SER A 223 -0.69 10.81 24.56
CA SER A 223 0.27 10.26 25.52
C SER A 223 1.54 9.76 24.83
N LYS A 224 2.69 9.99 25.47
CA LYS A 224 4.02 9.54 25.04
C LYS A 224 4.58 8.42 25.91
N GLU A 225 3.81 7.93 26.88
CA GLU A 225 4.23 6.87 27.77
C GLU A 225 4.53 5.59 27.00
N LYS A 226 5.41 4.74 27.56
CA LYS A 226 5.74 3.45 26.95
C LYS A 226 4.47 2.63 26.74
N GLY A 227 4.30 2.10 25.53
CA GLY A 227 3.09 1.37 25.12
C GLY A 227 1.95 2.23 24.60
N SER A 228 2.05 3.57 24.68
CA SER A 228 1.06 4.46 24.08
C SER A 228 1.11 4.40 22.54
N PRO A 229 0.04 4.83 21.83
CA PRO A 229 0.03 4.85 20.38
C PRO A 229 1.19 5.65 19.75
N LYS A 230 1.58 6.79 20.33
CA LYS A 230 2.72 7.57 19.81
C LYS A 230 4.04 6.87 20.04
N TRP A 231 4.23 6.24 21.20
CA TRP A 231 5.43 5.47 21.47
C TRP A 231 5.55 4.28 20.51
N LEU A 232 4.46 3.55 20.27
CA LEU A 232 4.42 2.43 19.32
C LEU A 232 4.70 2.90 17.88
N MET A 233 4.07 3.99 17.44
CA MET A 233 4.33 4.57 16.12
C MET A 233 5.81 4.94 15.95
N TRP A 234 6.43 5.53 16.96
CA TRP A 234 7.84 5.90 16.90
C TRP A 234 8.75 4.66 16.78
N GLN A 235 8.46 3.58 17.50
CA GLN A 235 9.18 2.30 17.34
C GLN A 235 9.01 1.72 15.94
N ASP A 236 7.80 1.77 15.37
CA ASP A 236 7.54 1.30 14.01
C ASP A 236 8.36 2.09 12.97
N ILE A 237 8.43 3.42 13.12
CA ILE A 237 9.20 4.29 12.22
C ILE A 237 10.73 4.09 12.38
N GLN A 238 11.21 3.80 13.59
CA GLN A 238 12.61 3.42 13.78
C GLN A 238 12.97 2.11 13.06
N GLU A 239 12.09 1.11 13.11
CA GLU A 239 12.28 -0.15 12.38
C GLU A 239 12.29 0.08 10.86
N VAL A 240 11.40 0.94 10.36
CA VAL A 240 11.41 1.34 8.95
C VAL A 240 12.73 2.00 8.56
N LYS A 241 13.25 2.94 9.36
CA LYS A 241 14.54 3.59 9.10
C LYS A 241 15.66 2.55 9.02
N ARG A 242 15.70 1.61 9.96
CA ARG A 242 16.67 0.50 9.98
C ARG A 242 16.59 -0.36 8.71
N CYS A 243 15.38 -0.66 8.25
CA CYS A 243 15.18 -1.40 6.99
C CYS A 243 15.62 -0.60 5.76
N LEU A 244 15.34 0.70 5.73
CA LEU A 244 15.75 1.58 4.63
C LEU A 244 17.27 1.65 4.50
N GLU A 245 17.98 1.80 5.63
CA GLU A 245 19.45 1.81 5.69
C GLU A 245 20.08 0.47 5.26
N ALA A 246 19.34 -0.63 5.31
CA ALA A 246 19.81 -1.94 4.86
C ALA A 246 19.60 -2.20 3.35
N LEU A 247 18.93 -1.28 2.64
CA LEU A 247 18.74 -1.33 1.18
C LEU A 247 19.79 -0.53 0.40
N ASP A 248 20.67 0.17 1.11
CA ASP A 248 21.82 0.92 0.57
C ASP A 248 23.09 0.05 0.61
#